data_AF-A0A381R187-F1
#
_entry.id   AF-A0A381R187-F1
#
_cell.length_a   1.000
_cell.length_b   1.000
_cell.length_c   1.000
_cell.angle_alpha   90.00
_cell.angle_beta   90.00
_cell.angle_gamma   90.00
#
_symmetry.space_group_name_H-M   'P 1'
#
loop_
_entity.id
_entity.type
_entity.pdbx_description
1 polymer ?
#
loop_
_entity_poly.entity_id
_entity_poly.type
_entity_poly.pdbx_seq_one_letter_code
_entity_poly.pdbx_strand_id
1 'polypeptide(L)'
;MNFYSYGKLLITGEYLVLDGAEALALPLSCGQSLNYKEIDNNLIKWTSYDMNNHIWFNTIIDNDKLEIIESSDYSVSKKLNKILKSIRNHNSNFLKKNGCEIKTKLNFDKDWGLGSSSTLISNLSSLANVDPYIILNETFGGSGYDIACSRVNYPLIYSLKKGKRLIQKTKFNPPFIDNLFFIYLNKKQDSRGEILNYSKLKVSNSDIEKVSSISKKISITNNQKQFNSLLDSHEQILSSILKRMTVKSELFSDFEGSIKNLGAWGGDFILSSSEFNPSKYFIDKGFNKVFTF
;
A
#
# COMPACT_ATOMS: atom_id res chain seq x y z
N MET A 1 -2.20 1.74 25.19
CA MET A 1 -2.98 2.35 24.08
C MET A 1 -2.96 1.41 22.89
N ASN A 2 -4.06 1.35 22.11
CA ASN A 2 -4.18 0.48 20.94
C ASN A 2 -4.54 1.32 19.71
N PHE A 3 -3.85 1.07 18.61
CA PHE A 3 -4.10 1.71 17.32
C PHE A 3 -4.24 0.65 16.24
N TYR A 4 -5.01 0.96 15.20
CA TYR A 4 -5.20 0.10 14.06
C TYR A 4 -5.23 0.95 12.78
N SER A 5 -4.54 0.46 11.76
CA SER A 5 -4.48 1.09 10.44
C SER A 5 -4.76 0.05 9.36
N TYR A 6 -5.66 0.36 8.44
CA TYR A 6 -6.07 -0.55 7.36
C TYR A 6 -4.99 -0.69 6.29
N GLY A 7 -4.84 -1.89 5.73
CA GLY A 7 -4.07 -2.11 4.51
C GLY A 7 -4.75 -1.44 3.31
N LYS A 8 -4.12 -1.54 2.14
CA LYS A 8 -4.60 -0.87 0.94
C LYS A 8 -4.52 -1.72 -0.31
N LEU A 9 -5.31 -1.33 -1.30
CA LEU A 9 -5.10 -1.61 -2.72
C LEU A 9 -5.27 -0.32 -3.52
N LEU A 10 -4.43 -0.14 -4.54
CA LEU A 10 -4.63 0.86 -5.58
C LEU A 10 -5.27 0.14 -6.75
N ILE A 11 -6.51 0.48 -7.09
CA ILE A 11 -7.23 -0.16 -8.20
C ILE A 11 -6.86 0.52 -9.51
N THR A 12 -6.72 1.85 -9.50
CA THR A 12 -6.28 2.64 -10.66
C THR A 12 -5.48 3.86 -10.21
N GLY A 13 -4.68 4.39 -11.13
CA GLY A 13 -3.89 5.61 -10.90
C GLY A 13 -2.44 5.33 -10.50
N GLU A 14 -1.99 4.08 -10.62
CA GLU A 14 -0.59 3.70 -10.43
C GLU A 14 0.33 4.64 -11.18
N TYR A 15 1.43 5.04 -10.52
CA TYR A 15 2.41 6.01 -10.99
C TYR A 15 1.85 7.43 -11.19
N LEU A 16 0.84 7.63 -12.04
CA LEU A 16 0.32 8.95 -12.43
C LEU A 16 -0.35 9.70 -11.28
N VAL A 17 -0.71 9.02 -10.18
CA VAL A 17 -1.12 9.68 -8.93
C VAL A 17 -0.04 10.60 -8.37
N LEU A 18 1.24 10.33 -8.65
CA LEU A 18 2.37 11.21 -8.28
C LEU A 18 2.32 12.53 -9.04
N ASP A 19 1.80 12.52 -10.26
CA ASP A 19 1.66 13.69 -11.14
C ASP A 19 0.26 14.34 -11.05
N GLY A 20 -0.58 13.85 -10.13
CA GLY A 20 -1.87 14.44 -9.82
C GLY A 20 -3.07 13.81 -10.51
N ALA A 21 -2.91 12.65 -11.17
CA ALA A 21 -4.06 11.88 -11.62
C ALA A 21 -4.93 11.46 -10.43
N GLU A 22 -6.23 11.37 -10.69
CA GLU A 22 -7.18 10.79 -9.74
C GLU A 22 -7.05 9.28 -9.75
N ALA A 23 -6.91 8.71 -8.55
CA ALA A 23 -6.62 7.32 -8.31
C ALA A 23 -7.71 6.70 -7.44
N LEU A 24 -8.26 5.55 -7.85
CA LEU A 24 -9.20 4.79 -7.03
C LEU A 24 -8.41 3.87 -6.11
N ALA A 25 -8.56 4.08 -4.80
CA ALA A 25 -7.93 3.26 -3.78
C ALA A 25 -8.95 2.70 -2.80
N LEU A 26 -8.68 1.48 -2.33
CA LEU A 26 -9.54 0.74 -1.43
C LEU A 26 -8.78 0.41 -0.14
N PRO A 27 -9.32 0.75 1.04
CA PRO A 27 -8.85 0.19 2.29
C PRO A 27 -9.25 -1.29 2.37
N LEU A 28 -8.36 -2.11 2.92
CA LEU A 28 -8.62 -3.53 3.16
C LEU A 28 -9.25 -3.75 4.53
N SER A 29 -9.90 -4.90 4.71
CA SER A 29 -10.33 -5.36 6.04
C SER A 29 -9.14 -5.72 6.94
N CYS A 30 -8.07 -6.26 6.36
CA CYS A 30 -6.80 -6.53 7.03
C CYS A 30 -5.93 -5.26 7.13
N GLY A 31 -4.95 -5.27 8.04
CA GLY A 31 -4.19 -4.08 8.40
C GLY A 31 -3.05 -4.38 9.37
N GLN A 32 -2.65 -3.36 10.12
CA GLN A 32 -1.64 -3.46 11.17
C GLN A 32 -2.17 -2.85 12.46
N SER A 33 -2.00 -3.58 13.56
CA SER A 33 -2.23 -3.08 14.92
C SER A 33 -0.93 -2.64 15.58
N LEU A 34 -1.04 -1.67 16.50
CA LEU A 34 0.04 -1.21 17.38
C LEU A 34 -0.50 -1.12 18.81
N ASN A 35 0.11 -1.87 19.72
CA ASN A 35 -0.11 -1.79 21.16
C ASN A 35 1.09 -1.09 21.81
N TYR A 36 0.80 -0.09 22.63
CA TYR A 36 1.78 0.67 23.41
C TYR A 36 1.50 0.52 24.89
N LYS A 37 2.55 0.24 25.67
CA LYS A 37 2.52 0.16 27.14
C LYS A 37 3.75 0.85 27.71
N GLU A 38 3.57 1.69 28.73
CA GLU A 38 4.68 2.28 29.48
C GLU A 38 5.32 1.28 30.44
N ILE A 39 6.63 1.43 30.65
CA ILE A 39 7.40 0.61 31.59
C ILE A 39 8.41 1.48 32.35
N ASP A 40 8.77 1.03 33.56
CA ASP A 40 9.70 1.72 34.46
C ASP A 40 11.17 1.39 34.13
N ASN A 41 11.60 1.71 32.91
CA ASN A 41 13.00 1.70 32.50
C ASN A 41 13.24 2.79 31.44
N ASN A 42 14.47 2.91 30.92
CA ASN A 42 14.80 3.90 29.88
C ASN A 42 14.92 3.27 28.48
N LEU A 43 14.12 2.25 28.17
CA LEU A 43 14.24 1.46 26.94
C LEU A 43 12.94 1.47 26.14
N ILE A 44 13.07 1.47 24.82
CA ILE A 44 12.00 1.14 23.89
C ILE A 44 12.18 -0.33 23.49
N LYS A 45 11.32 -1.20 24.01
CA LYS A 45 11.28 -2.63 23.65
C LYS A 45 10.25 -2.84 22.55
N TRP A 46 10.70 -3.29 21.39
CA TRP A 46 9.85 -3.48 20.22
C TRP A 46 9.71 -4.95 19.84
N THR A 47 8.49 -5.38 19.52
CA THR A 47 8.23 -6.70 18.95
C THR A 47 7.20 -6.63 17.83
N SER A 48 7.49 -7.23 16.69
CA SER A 48 6.58 -7.33 15.55
C SER A 48 6.19 -8.76 15.28
N TYR A 49 4.88 -8.99 15.16
CA TYR A 49 4.24 -10.27 14.89
C TYR A 49 3.72 -10.32 13.46
N ASP A 50 3.80 -11.49 12.84
CA ASP A 50 3.20 -11.77 11.54
C ASP A 50 1.72 -12.14 11.70
N MET A 51 1.05 -12.45 10.58
CA MET A 51 -0.35 -12.85 10.58
C MET A 51 -0.63 -14.16 11.34
N ASN A 52 0.39 -15.00 11.54
CA ASN A 52 0.31 -16.27 12.25
C ASN A 52 0.69 -16.17 13.74
N ASN A 53 0.92 -14.95 14.25
CA ASN A 53 1.43 -14.65 15.60
C ASN A 53 2.89 -15.07 15.85
N HIS A 54 3.68 -15.34 14.82
CA HIS A 54 5.12 -15.55 15.00
C HIS A 54 5.84 -14.20 15.07
N ILE A 55 6.85 -14.11 15.93
CA ILE A 55 7.74 -12.95 15.99
C ILE A 55 8.65 -12.98 14.76
N TRP A 56 8.54 -11.98 13.90
CA TRP A 56 9.44 -11.83 12.75
C TRP A 56 10.50 -10.75 12.97
N PHE A 57 10.31 -9.88 13.96
CA PHE A 57 11.27 -8.82 14.29
C PHE A 57 11.17 -8.39 15.75
N ASN A 58 12.31 -8.15 16.39
CA ASN A 58 12.42 -7.49 17.68
C ASN A 58 13.66 -6.59 17.74
N THR A 59 13.59 -5.54 18.56
CA THR A 59 14.71 -4.63 18.80
C THR A 59 14.55 -3.94 20.15
N ILE A 60 15.68 -3.58 20.76
CA ILE A 60 15.78 -2.77 21.96
C ILE A 60 16.52 -1.49 21.59
N ILE A 61 15.90 -0.35 21.86
CA ILE A 61 16.42 0.96 21.51
C ILE A 61 16.55 1.79 22.79
N ASP A 62 17.69 2.46 22.94
CA ASP A 62 17.90 3.46 23.99
C ASP A 62 16.88 4.59 23.83
N ASN A 63 16.15 4.88 24.90
CA ASN A 63 15.07 5.83 24.80
C ASN A 63 15.56 7.26 24.61
N ASP A 64 16.70 7.69 25.15
CA ASP A 64 17.11 9.10 25.04
C ASP A 64 17.66 9.41 23.66
N LYS A 65 18.58 8.58 23.17
CA LYS A 65 19.34 8.81 21.94
C LYS A 65 18.73 8.16 20.70
N LEU A 66 17.74 7.29 20.88
CA LEU A 66 17.27 6.36 19.85
C LEU A 66 18.43 5.57 19.22
N GLU A 67 19.37 5.12 20.05
CA GLU A 67 20.46 4.24 19.63
C GLU A 67 19.99 2.79 19.70
N ILE A 68 20.31 2.00 18.68
CA ILE A 68 19.92 0.59 18.64
C ILE A 68 20.88 -0.18 19.54
N ILE A 69 20.36 -0.80 20.60
CA ILE A 69 21.14 -1.60 21.55
C ILE A 69 21.22 -3.03 21.03
N GLU A 70 20.07 -3.64 20.74
CA GLU A 70 19.96 -5.00 20.23
C GLU A 70 18.91 -5.06 19.12
N SER A 71 19.12 -5.91 18.12
CA SER A 71 18.13 -6.11 17.06
C SER A 71 18.24 -7.48 16.42
N SER A 72 17.11 -8.13 16.16
CA SER A 72 17.06 -9.34 15.34
C SER A 72 17.34 -9.05 13.85
N ASP A 73 17.15 -7.80 13.40
CA ASP A 73 17.50 -7.33 12.06
C ASP A 73 17.89 -5.84 12.10
N TYR A 74 19.17 -5.53 11.96
CA TYR A 74 19.65 -4.15 12.01
C TYR A 74 19.20 -3.29 10.84
N SER A 75 18.89 -3.86 9.67
CA SER A 75 18.35 -3.12 8.52
C SER A 75 16.94 -2.63 8.81
N VAL A 76 16.08 -3.50 9.35
CA VAL A 76 14.73 -3.13 9.79
C VAL A 76 14.78 -2.12 10.93
N SER A 77 15.64 -2.35 11.93
CA SER A 77 15.78 -1.42 13.07
C SER A 77 16.28 -0.03 12.64
N LYS A 78 17.19 0.07 11.67
CA LYS A 78 17.60 1.37 11.09
C LYS A 78 16.43 2.11 10.45
N LYS A 79 15.54 1.41 9.73
CA LYS A 79 14.34 2.01 9.13
C LYS A 79 13.36 2.48 10.20
N LEU A 80 13.08 1.65 11.20
CA LEU A 80 12.26 2.02 12.36
C LEU A 80 12.83 3.25 13.07
N ASN A 81 14.13 3.25 13.35
CA ASN A 81 14.81 4.35 14.00
C ASN A 81 14.70 5.66 13.19
N LYS A 82 14.79 5.59 11.84
CA LYS A 82 14.54 6.76 10.98
C LYS A 82 13.14 7.34 11.18
N ILE A 83 12.13 6.49 11.30
CA ILE A 83 10.73 6.91 11.58
C ILE A 83 10.65 7.57 12.97
N LEU A 84 11.18 6.92 14.01
CA LEU A 84 11.15 7.44 15.38
C LEU A 84 11.87 8.79 15.51
N LYS A 85 13.03 8.95 14.83
CA LYS A 85 13.76 10.22 14.78
C LYS A 85 12.97 11.32 14.06
N SER A 86 12.36 11.00 12.92
CA SER A 86 11.48 11.93 12.19
C SER A 86 10.31 12.37 13.09
N ILE A 87 9.67 11.45 13.81
CA ILE A 87 8.62 11.79 14.77
C ILE A 87 9.15 12.71 15.88
N ARG A 88 10.33 12.42 16.45
CA ARG A 88 10.91 13.26 17.50
C ARG A 88 11.28 14.67 17.05
N ASN A 89 11.55 14.87 15.76
CA ASN A 89 11.78 16.20 15.21
C ASN A 89 10.50 17.06 15.24
N HIS A 90 9.32 16.43 15.16
CA HIS A 90 8.01 17.11 15.17
C HIS A 90 7.28 17.03 16.52
N ASN A 91 7.64 16.07 17.38
CA ASN A 91 7.21 15.95 18.76
C ASN A 91 8.40 15.53 19.63
N SER A 92 9.13 16.52 20.17
CA SER A 92 10.38 16.32 20.91
C SER A 92 10.26 15.50 22.18
N ASN A 93 9.05 15.34 22.73
CA ASN A 93 8.75 14.55 23.92
C ASN A 93 8.36 13.11 23.60
N PHE A 94 8.20 12.74 22.33
CA PHE A 94 7.75 11.41 21.92
C PHE A 94 8.65 10.30 22.46
N LEU A 95 8.03 9.44 23.27
CA LEU A 95 8.64 8.33 24.01
C LEU A 95 9.69 8.71 25.06
N LYS A 96 10.06 9.99 25.27
CA LYS A 96 11.18 10.35 26.16
C LYS A 96 10.92 10.20 27.65
N LYS A 97 9.66 10.26 28.11
CA LYS A 97 9.35 10.38 29.54
C LYS A 97 9.64 9.09 30.32
N ASN A 98 9.12 7.97 29.81
CA ASN A 98 9.28 6.63 30.36
C ASN A 98 9.68 5.70 29.21
N GLY A 99 10.33 4.59 29.53
CA GLY A 99 10.48 3.48 28.59
C GLY A 99 9.11 2.94 28.16
N CYS A 100 9.11 2.15 27.09
CA CYS A 100 7.88 1.55 26.60
C CYS A 100 8.10 0.17 25.99
N GLU A 101 7.02 -0.61 25.97
CA GLU A 101 6.87 -1.77 25.11
C GLU A 101 5.93 -1.42 23.96
N ILE A 102 6.39 -1.63 22.73
CA ILE A 102 5.59 -1.48 21.52
C ILE A 102 5.50 -2.84 20.83
N LYS A 103 4.26 -3.31 20.66
CA LYS A 103 3.97 -4.55 19.94
C LYS A 103 3.17 -4.22 18.70
N THR A 104 3.61 -4.70 17.53
CA THR A 104 2.84 -4.56 16.29
C THR A 104 2.44 -5.91 15.74
N LYS A 105 1.28 -6.01 15.10
CA LYS A 105 0.84 -7.25 14.43
C LYS A 105 0.23 -6.93 13.09
N LEU A 106 0.71 -7.61 12.05
CA LEU A 106 0.12 -7.60 10.71
C LEU A 106 -0.99 -8.65 10.63
N ASN A 107 -2.07 -8.31 9.93
CA ASN A 107 -3.17 -9.24 9.62
C ASN A 107 -3.12 -9.72 8.17
N PHE A 108 -1.96 -9.57 7.52
CA PHE A 108 -1.67 -10.03 6.16
C PHE A 108 -0.18 -10.38 6.07
N ASP A 109 0.21 -11.10 5.03
CA ASP A 109 1.61 -11.47 4.83
C ASP A 109 2.46 -10.22 4.50
N LYS A 110 3.59 -10.05 5.19
CA LYS A 110 4.48 -8.89 5.02
C LYS A 110 5.01 -8.71 3.59
N ASP A 111 4.93 -9.74 2.75
CA ASP A 111 5.43 -9.73 1.37
C ASP A 111 4.34 -9.43 0.33
N TRP A 112 3.09 -9.24 0.75
CA TRP A 112 1.95 -8.97 -0.14
C TRP A 112 1.83 -7.52 -0.66
N GLY A 113 2.72 -6.59 -0.29
CA GLY A 113 2.67 -5.21 -0.82
C GLY A 113 1.46 -4.37 -0.38
N LEU A 114 0.72 -4.82 0.66
CA LEU A 114 -0.54 -4.21 1.10
C LEU A 114 -0.38 -2.99 2.05
N GLY A 115 0.79 -2.38 2.09
CA GLY A 115 1.03 -1.14 2.85
C GLY A 115 1.47 -1.33 4.30
N SER A 116 2.33 -2.32 4.60
CA SER A 116 2.88 -2.49 5.96
C SER A 116 3.69 -1.28 6.46
N SER A 117 4.37 -0.56 5.57
CA SER A 117 5.10 0.66 5.95
C SER A 117 4.18 1.85 6.25
N SER A 118 3.14 2.08 5.44
CA SER A 118 2.20 3.18 5.64
C SER A 118 1.29 2.97 6.84
N THR A 119 0.85 1.73 7.08
CA THR A 119 0.09 1.38 8.30
C THR A 119 0.92 1.58 9.57
N LEU A 120 2.21 1.25 9.55
CA LEU A 120 3.14 1.53 10.66
C LEU A 120 3.28 3.04 10.90
N ILE A 121 3.52 3.82 9.84
CA ILE A 121 3.60 5.29 9.94
C ILE A 121 2.30 5.86 10.52
N SER A 122 1.15 5.45 10.00
CA SER A 122 -0.16 5.92 10.47
C SER A 122 -0.38 5.63 11.96
N ASN A 123 -0.07 4.41 12.42
CA ASN A 123 -0.19 4.04 13.83
C ASN A 123 0.76 4.84 14.73
N LEU A 124 2.04 4.96 14.35
CA LEU A 124 3.03 5.72 15.13
C LEU A 124 2.71 7.21 15.17
N SER A 125 2.28 7.79 14.05
CA SER A 125 1.81 9.17 13.97
C SER A 125 0.58 9.43 14.83
N SER A 126 -0.34 8.45 14.92
CA SER A 126 -1.49 8.52 15.82
C SER A 126 -1.07 8.49 17.29
N LEU A 127 -0.13 7.60 17.65
CA LEU A 127 0.44 7.55 19.00
C LEU A 127 1.19 8.85 19.36
N ALA A 128 1.90 9.44 18.39
CA ALA A 128 2.71 10.63 18.59
C ALA A 128 1.94 11.96 18.44
N ASN A 129 0.71 11.92 17.95
CA ASN A 129 -0.04 13.11 17.53
C ASN A 129 0.74 13.99 16.53
N VAL A 130 1.31 13.37 15.49
CA VAL A 130 2.06 14.04 14.41
C VAL A 130 1.41 13.72 13.07
N ASP A 131 1.41 14.65 12.10
CA ASP A 131 0.88 14.39 10.76
C ASP A 131 1.66 13.24 10.06
N PRO A 132 1.02 12.11 9.71
CA PRO A 132 1.69 10.99 9.07
C PRO A 132 2.27 11.32 7.69
N TYR A 133 1.77 12.35 7.01
CA TYR A 133 2.30 12.76 5.72
C TYR A 133 3.65 13.46 5.79
N ILE A 134 3.95 14.12 6.92
CA ILE A 134 5.27 14.69 7.19
C ILE A 134 6.28 13.53 7.32
N ILE A 135 5.94 12.55 8.16
CA ILE A 135 6.76 11.37 8.40
C ILE A 135 6.99 10.59 7.10
N LEU A 136 5.95 10.41 6.28
CA LEU A 136 6.07 9.76 4.96
C LEU A 136 7.13 10.44 4.10
N ASN A 137 7.02 11.76 3.94
CA ASN A 137 7.90 12.55 3.07
C ASN A 137 9.38 12.48 3.54
N GLU A 138 9.63 12.48 4.85
CA GLU A 138 10.98 12.40 5.42
C GLU A 138 11.57 10.98 5.39
N THR A 139 10.73 9.95 5.23
CA THR A 139 11.14 8.54 5.36
C THR A 139 11.09 7.78 4.04
N PHE A 140 9.90 7.37 3.58
CA PHE A 140 9.70 6.47 2.43
C PHE A 140 9.32 7.20 1.13
N GLY A 141 8.76 8.41 1.22
CA GLY A 141 8.23 9.15 0.08
C GLY A 141 6.98 8.51 -0.53
N GLY A 142 6.70 8.82 -1.80
CA GLY A 142 5.52 8.35 -2.51
C GLY A 142 4.33 9.31 -2.43
N SER A 143 3.19 8.92 -3.00
CA SER A 143 2.05 9.85 -3.11
C SER A 143 1.28 10.03 -1.80
N GLY A 144 1.26 9.01 -0.92
CA GLY A 144 0.52 9.02 0.35
C GLY A 144 -0.93 8.55 0.27
N TYR A 145 -1.37 7.99 -0.87
CA TYR A 145 -2.71 7.40 -0.98
C TYR A 145 -2.94 6.24 0.01
N ASP A 146 -1.87 5.53 0.35
CA ASP A 146 -1.86 4.40 1.27
C ASP A 146 -2.08 4.85 2.72
N ILE A 147 -1.49 5.98 3.13
CA ILE A 147 -1.82 6.65 4.39
C ILE A 147 -3.29 7.09 4.39
N ALA A 148 -3.80 7.63 3.27
CA ALA A 148 -5.22 8.00 3.18
C ALA A 148 -6.13 6.78 3.40
N CYS A 149 -5.83 5.64 2.78
CA CYS A 149 -6.57 4.39 2.99
C CYS A 149 -6.47 3.89 4.43
N SER A 150 -5.29 3.98 5.04
CA SER A 150 -5.03 3.40 6.35
C SER A 150 -5.88 3.95 7.50
N ARG A 151 -6.51 5.11 7.29
CA ARG A 151 -7.29 5.86 8.29
C ARG A 151 -8.80 5.83 8.05
N VAL A 152 -9.25 5.17 6.98
CA VAL A 152 -10.67 5.12 6.60
C VAL A 152 -11.09 3.70 6.22
N ASN A 153 -12.39 3.42 6.32
CA ASN A 153 -12.97 2.11 5.98
C ASN A 153 -13.88 2.17 4.74
N TYR A 154 -13.66 3.15 3.86
CA TYR A 154 -14.44 3.33 2.63
C TYR A 154 -13.53 3.56 1.42
N PRO A 155 -13.97 3.17 0.21
CA PRO A 155 -13.30 3.50 -1.05
C PRO A 155 -13.09 5.01 -1.21
N LEU A 156 -11.96 5.40 -1.79
CA LEU A 156 -11.64 6.81 -2.01
C LEU A 156 -11.07 7.08 -3.40
N ILE A 157 -11.37 8.27 -3.91
CA ILE A 157 -10.61 8.89 -5.01
C ILE A 157 -9.56 9.80 -4.37
N TYR A 158 -8.30 9.52 -4.68
CA TYR A 158 -7.14 10.25 -4.20
C TYR A 158 -6.47 11.02 -5.34
N SER A 159 -5.98 12.24 -5.09
CA SER A 159 -5.09 12.93 -6.04
C SER A 159 -4.14 13.91 -5.34
N LEU A 160 -3.05 14.26 -6.03
CA LEU A 160 -2.11 15.31 -5.65
C LEU A 160 -2.27 16.53 -6.57
N LYS A 161 -2.98 17.57 -6.13
CA LYS A 161 -3.13 18.80 -6.93
C LYS A 161 -2.29 19.92 -6.32
N LYS A 162 -1.26 20.36 -7.04
CA LYS A 162 -0.33 21.43 -6.61
C LYS A 162 0.23 21.18 -5.20
N GLY A 163 0.68 19.94 -4.94
CA GLY A 163 1.21 19.52 -3.64
C GLY A 163 0.17 19.30 -2.54
N LYS A 164 -1.12 19.58 -2.80
CA LYS A 164 -2.22 19.32 -1.86
C LYS A 164 -2.87 17.98 -2.14
N ARG A 165 -3.05 17.20 -1.06
CA ARG A 165 -3.74 15.91 -1.09
C ARG A 165 -5.24 16.16 -1.11
N LEU A 166 -5.93 15.64 -2.10
CA LEU A 166 -7.39 15.67 -2.18
C LEU A 166 -7.90 14.24 -2.00
N ILE A 167 -8.73 14.04 -0.97
CA ILE A 167 -9.30 12.75 -0.61
C ILE A 167 -10.81 12.90 -0.71
N GLN A 168 -11.43 12.18 -1.65
CA GLN A 168 -12.86 12.17 -1.85
C GLN A 168 -13.40 10.77 -1.58
N LYS A 169 -14.36 10.67 -0.65
CA LYS A 169 -15.09 9.41 -0.44
C LYS A 169 -15.82 9.03 -1.74
N THR A 170 -15.73 7.78 -2.15
CA THR A 170 -16.48 7.24 -3.29
C THR A 170 -17.17 5.92 -2.89
N LYS A 171 -17.87 5.31 -3.85
CA LYS A 171 -18.38 3.95 -3.76
C LYS A 171 -17.54 3.05 -4.66
N PHE A 172 -17.48 1.79 -4.30
CA PHE A 172 -16.99 0.72 -5.17
C PHE A 172 -17.68 -0.56 -4.72
N ASN A 173 -18.82 -0.83 -5.34
CA ASN A 173 -19.63 -2.01 -5.07
C ASN A 173 -20.37 -2.41 -6.36
N PRO A 174 -19.63 -2.79 -7.42
CA PRO A 174 -20.25 -3.16 -8.68
C PRO A 174 -21.11 -4.43 -8.50
N PRO A 175 -22.15 -4.65 -9.31
CA PRO A 175 -22.99 -5.86 -9.22
C PRO A 175 -22.25 -7.15 -9.61
N PHE A 176 -21.06 -7.02 -10.21
CA PHE A 176 -20.18 -8.12 -10.61
C PHE A 176 -18.98 -8.28 -9.66
N ILE A 177 -19.09 -7.83 -8.40
CA ILE A 177 -17.96 -7.85 -7.45
C ILE A 177 -17.42 -9.26 -7.19
N ASP A 178 -18.29 -10.27 -7.22
CA ASP A 178 -17.92 -11.69 -7.06
C ASP A 178 -17.11 -12.25 -8.25
N ASN A 179 -17.05 -11.49 -9.35
CA ASN A 179 -16.26 -11.80 -10.53
C ASN A 179 -14.86 -11.16 -10.49
N LEU A 180 -14.50 -10.49 -9.39
CA LEU A 180 -13.21 -9.84 -9.18
C LEU A 180 -12.32 -10.68 -8.27
N PHE A 181 -11.11 -10.95 -8.74
CA PHE A 181 -10.14 -11.78 -8.04
C PHE A 181 -8.80 -11.07 -7.90
N PHE A 182 -8.17 -11.23 -6.74
CA PHE A 182 -6.84 -10.74 -6.44
C PHE A 182 -5.85 -11.90 -6.46
N ILE A 183 -4.78 -11.78 -7.26
CA ILE A 183 -3.80 -12.87 -7.41
C ILE A 183 -2.42 -12.33 -7.05
N TYR A 184 -1.77 -12.94 -6.07
CA TYR A 184 -0.39 -12.61 -5.72
C TYR A 184 0.57 -13.32 -6.67
N LEU A 185 1.46 -12.57 -7.32
CA LEU A 185 2.40 -13.05 -8.33
C LEU A 185 3.64 -13.77 -7.75
N ASN A 186 3.61 -14.17 -6.47
CA ASN A 186 4.72 -14.80 -5.74
C ASN A 186 6.02 -13.96 -5.70
N LYS A 187 5.93 -12.67 -6.01
CA LYS A 187 7.10 -11.80 -6.13
C LYS A 187 6.78 -10.43 -5.55
N LYS A 188 7.42 -10.11 -4.43
CA LYS A 188 7.34 -8.77 -3.84
C LYS A 188 8.04 -7.76 -4.73
N GLN A 189 7.39 -6.63 -5.01
CA GLN A 189 7.97 -5.58 -5.85
C GLN A 189 8.66 -4.49 -5.02
N ASP A 190 9.82 -4.00 -5.48
CA ASP A 190 10.46 -2.82 -4.90
C ASP A 190 9.82 -1.55 -5.45
N SER A 191 8.78 -1.06 -4.76
CA SER A 191 8.07 0.15 -5.17
C SER A 191 8.97 1.38 -5.24
N ARG A 192 10.06 1.46 -4.45
CA ARG A 192 10.95 2.63 -4.45
C ARG A 192 11.76 2.70 -5.73
N GLY A 193 12.37 1.58 -6.14
CA GLY A 193 13.08 1.49 -7.41
C GLY A 193 12.17 1.82 -8.59
N GLU A 194 10.92 1.34 -8.55
CA GLU A 194 9.93 1.61 -9.60
C GLU A 194 9.53 3.09 -9.69
N ILE A 195 9.33 3.77 -8.55
CA ILE A 195 9.05 5.21 -8.53
C ILE A 195 10.24 6.02 -9.07
N LEU A 196 11.47 5.64 -8.71
CA LEU A 196 12.69 6.30 -9.20
C LEU A 196 12.92 6.10 -10.71
N ASN A 197 12.50 4.96 -11.26
CA ASN A 197 12.55 4.72 -12.69
C ASN A 197 11.46 5.52 -13.42
N TYR A 198 10.25 5.53 -12.86
CA TYR A 198 9.13 6.30 -13.38
C TYR A 198 9.42 7.81 -13.42
N SER A 199 10.08 8.38 -12.40
CA SER A 199 10.36 9.82 -12.33
C SER A 199 11.27 10.33 -13.45
N LYS A 200 11.90 9.43 -14.23
CA LYS A 200 12.74 9.76 -15.39
C LYS A 200 11.95 9.79 -16.70
N LEU A 201 10.69 9.37 -16.68
CA LEU A 201 9.83 9.25 -17.86
C LEU A 201 9.03 10.56 -18.07
N LYS A 202 8.58 10.77 -19.31
CA LYS A 202 7.71 11.88 -19.65
C LYS A 202 6.26 11.41 -19.66
N VAL A 203 5.41 12.12 -18.93
CA VAL A 203 3.97 11.87 -18.88
C VAL A 203 3.25 13.11 -19.38
N SER A 204 2.28 12.92 -20.28
CA SER A 204 1.51 14.04 -20.81
C SER A 204 0.30 14.35 -19.92
N ASN A 205 -0.18 15.59 -19.96
CA ASN A 205 -1.44 15.96 -19.32
C ASN A 205 -2.61 15.10 -19.84
N SER A 206 -2.57 14.71 -21.11
CA SER A 206 -3.58 13.83 -21.69
C SER A 206 -3.60 12.45 -21.02
N ASP A 207 -2.44 11.89 -20.66
CA ASP A 207 -2.37 10.61 -19.96
C ASP A 207 -2.94 10.73 -18.54
N ILE A 208 -2.61 11.82 -17.84
CA ILE A 208 -3.15 12.15 -16.51
C ILE A 208 -4.68 12.25 -16.56
N GLU A 209 -5.22 12.97 -17.55
CA GLU A 209 -6.67 13.14 -17.73
C GLU A 209 -7.36 11.81 -18.08
N LYS A 210 -6.77 11.01 -18.98
CA LYS A 210 -7.30 9.70 -19.36
C LYS A 210 -7.36 8.76 -18.15
N VAL A 211 -6.27 8.63 -17.40
CA VAL A 211 -6.24 7.76 -16.20
C VAL A 211 -7.21 8.25 -15.13
N SER A 212 -7.32 9.57 -14.92
CA SER A 212 -8.30 10.15 -13.99
C SER A 212 -9.74 9.82 -14.42
N SER A 213 -10.05 9.94 -15.72
CA SER A 213 -11.34 9.58 -16.30
C SER A 213 -11.66 8.08 -16.09
N ILE A 214 -10.66 7.21 -16.29
CA ILE A 214 -10.81 5.77 -16.07
C ILE A 214 -11.10 5.49 -14.59
N SER A 215 -10.33 6.05 -13.65
CA SER A 215 -10.55 5.86 -12.20
C SER A 215 -11.97 6.23 -11.78
N LYS A 216 -12.48 7.37 -12.26
CA LYS A 216 -13.85 7.81 -12.00
C LYS A 216 -14.88 6.85 -12.58
N LYS A 217 -14.74 6.44 -13.84
CA LYS A 217 -15.69 5.52 -14.50
C LYS A 217 -15.68 4.14 -13.84
N ILE A 218 -14.52 3.60 -13.51
CA ILE A 218 -14.37 2.32 -12.80
C ILE A 218 -15.06 2.37 -11.44
N SER A 219 -15.01 3.50 -10.73
CA SER A 219 -15.63 3.61 -9.40
C SER A 219 -17.16 3.49 -9.39
N ILE A 220 -17.83 3.70 -10.53
CA ILE A 220 -19.30 3.76 -10.60
C ILE A 220 -19.92 2.85 -11.66
N THR A 221 -19.12 2.11 -12.43
CA THR A 221 -19.67 1.27 -13.50
C THR A 221 -20.39 0.05 -12.93
N ASN A 222 -21.53 -0.28 -13.54
CA ASN A 222 -22.34 -1.44 -13.21
C ASN A 222 -22.30 -2.53 -14.30
N ASN A 223 -21.44 -2.36 -15.32
CA ASN A 223 -21.31 -3.29 -16.44
C ASN A 223 -19.89 -3.89 -16.48
N GLN A 224 -19.78 -5.21 -16.32
CA GLN A 224 -18.49 -5.89 -16.26
C GLN A 224 -17.68 -5.76 -17.56
N LYS A 225 -18.33 -5.80 -18.73
CA LYS A 225 -17.63 -5.62 -20.02
C LYS A 225 -17.02 -4.22 -20.13
N GLN A 226 -17.75 -3.20 -19.70
CA GLN A 226 -17.23 -1.83 -19.63
C GLN A 226 -16.07 -1.72 -18.63
N PHE A 227 -16.20 -2.33 -17.46
CA PHE A 227 -15.13 -2.40 -16.45
C PHE A 227 -13.86 -3.04 -17.03
N ASN A 228 -14.00 -4.18 -17.69
CA ASN A 228 -12.91 -4.89 -18.37
C ASN A 228 -12.21 -4.01 -19.41
N SER A 229 -12.97 -3.35 -20.31
CA SER A 229 -12.39 -2.42 -21.29
C SER A 229 -11.67 -1.24 -20.64
N LEU A 230 -12.14 -0.74 -19.50
CA LEU A 230 -11.48 0.33 -18.74
C LEU A 230 -10.18 -0.15 -18.08
N LEU A 231 -10.16 -1.37 -17.53
CA LEU A 231 -8.93 -1.98 -17.00
C LEU A 231 -7.88 -2.16 -18.10
N ASP A 232 -8.28 -2.74 -19.24
CA ASP A 232 -7.38 -2.97 -20.36
C ASP A 232 -6.83 -1.65 -20.91
N SER A 233 -7.68 -0.62 -21.04
CA SER A 233 -7.26 0.72 -21.46
C SER A 233 -6.26 1.34 -20.49
N HIS A 234 -6.48 1.17 -19.18
CA HIS A 234 -5.56 1.66 -18.14
C HIS A 234 -4.19 0.97 -18.23
N GLU A 235 -4.19 -0.35 -18.35
CA GLU A 235 -2.97 -1.14 -18.50
C GLU A 235 -2.19 -0.76 -19.77
N GLN A 236 -2.87 -0.51 -20.89
CA GLN A 236 -2.22 -0.09 -22.13
C GLN A 236 -1.58 1.30 -22.04
N ILE A 237 -2.23 2.24 -21.35
CA ILE A 237 -1.65 3.57 -21.09
C ILE A 237 -0.37 3.43 -20.27
N LEU A 238 -0.41 2.67 -19.17
CA LEU A 238 0.76 2.47 -18.31
C LEU A 238 1.87 1.67 -19.00
N SER A 239 1.53 0.60 -19.73
CA SER A 239 2.45 -0.15 -20.60
C SER A 239 3.22 0.79 -21.53
N SER A 240 2.51 1.70 -22.19
CA SER A 240 3.11 2.68 -23.11
C SER A 240 4.05 3.66 -22.41
N ILE A 241 3.64 4.18 -21.25
CA ILE A 241 4.45 5.12 -20.46
C ILE A 241 5.70 4.45 -19.91
N LEU A 242 5.52 3.29 -19.27
CA LEU A 242 6.58 2.53 -18.61
C LEU A 242 7.48 1.77 -19.60
N LYS A 243 7.06 1.68 -20.87
CA LYS A 243 7.72 0.92 -21.95
C LYS A 243 7.91 -0.55 -21.57
N ARG A 244 6.84 -1.17 -21.07
CA ARG A 244 6.80 -2.56 -20.60
C ARG A 244 5.52 -3.22 -21.07
N MET A 245 5.58 -4.54 -21.31
CA MET A 245 4.36 -5.29 -21.64
C MET A 245 3.38 -5.28 -20.46
N THR A 246 2.09 -5.44 -20.78
CA THR A 246 1.07 -5.69 -19.75
C THR A 246 1.28 -7.07 -19.15
N VAL A 247 0.91 -7.23 -17.89
CA VAL A 247 1.04 -8.53 -17.20
C VAL A 247 0.21 -9.61 -17.89
N LYS A 248 -0.93 -9.23 -18.50
CA LYS A 248 -1.74 -10.14 -19.30
C LYS A 248 -0.95 -10.63 -20.50
N SER A 249 -0.36 -9.75 -21.30
CA SER A 249 0.41 -10.16 -22.49
C SER A 249 1.65 -10.98 -22.13
N GLU A 250 2.30 -10.69 -21.00
CA GLU A 250 3.53 -11.35 -20.58
C GLU A 250 3.30 -12.75 -19.97
N LEU A 251 2.29 -12.90 -19.08
CA LEU A 251 2.12 -14.11 -18.26
C LEU A 251 0.82 -14.87 -18.54
N PHE A 252 -0.20 -14.19 -19.08
CA PHE A 252 -1.58 -14.67 -19.13
C PHE A 252 -2.26 -14.38 -20.47
N SER A 253 -1.52 -14.56 -21.57
CA SER A 253 -1.97 -14.17 -22.92
C SER A 253 -3.21 -14.93 -23.38
N ASP A 254 -3.42 -16.13 -22.84
CA ASP A 254 -4.55 -17.03 -23.06
C ASP A 254 -5.71 -16.82 -22.06
N PHE A 255 -5.62 -15.85 -21.14
CA PHE A 255 -6.67 -15.63 -20.16
C PHE A 255 -7.92 -14.95 -20.74
N GLU A 256 -9.07 -15.61 -20.57
CA GLU A 256 -10.39 -15.09 -20.93
C GLU A 256 -10.95 -14.17 -19.83
N GLY A 257 -10.56 -12.90 -19.91
CA GLY A 257 -10.98 -11.84 -18.99
C GLY A 257 -10.03 -10.64 -19.08
N SER A 258 -10.10 -9.72 -18.12
CA SER A 258 -9.14 -8.61 -18.01
C SER A 258 -8.24 -8.82 -16.80
N ILE A 259 -6.97 -8.45 -16.94
CA ILE A 259 -5.98 -8.50 -15.86
C ILE A 259 -5.26 -7.17 -15.78
N LYS A 260 -5.04 -6.70 -14.56
CA LYS A 260 -4.39 -5.43 -14.25
C LYS A 260 -3.40 -5.56 -13.09
N ASN A 261 -2.28 -4.84 -13.14
CA ASN A 261 -1.35 -4.71 -12.00
C ASN A 261 -1.95 -3.84 -10.88
N LEU A 262 -1.69 -4.18 -9.61
CA LEU A 262 -2.08 -3.37 -8.45
C LEU A 262 -0.85 -2.81 -7.75
N GLY A 263 -0.62 -1.50 -7.91
CA GLY A 263 0.54 -0.82 -7.33
C GLY A 263 1.75 -0.78 -8.26
N ALA A 264 2.93 -1.13 -7.74
CA ALA A 264 4.17 -1.08 -8.54
C ALA A 264 4.20 -2.25 -9.54
N TRP A 265 4.53 -1.96 -10.80
CA TRP A 265 4.49 -2.91 -11.90
C TRP A 265 5.52 -4.03 -11.75
N GLY A 266 5.14 -5.28 -12.07
CA GLY A 266 6.06 -6.42 -12.18
C GLY A 266 6.19 -7.32 -10.95
N GLY A 267 5.24 -7.20 -10.00
CA GLY A 267 5.13 -8.05 -8.82
C GLY A 267 3.86 -7.75 -8.01
N ASP A 268 3.88 -8.09 -6.73
CA ASP A 268 2.78 -7.97 -5.77
C ASP A 268 1.48 -8.62 -6.29
N PHE A 269 0.38 -7.87 -6.34
CA PHE A 269 -0.92 -8.38 -6.73
C PHE A 269 -1.35 -7.89 -8.11
N ILE A 270 -2.12 -8.72 -8.79
CA ILE A 270 -2.95 -8.34 -9.93
C ILE A 270 -4.43 -8.42 -9.56
N LEU A 271 -5.24 -7.62 -10.24
CA LEU A 271 -6.69 -7.76 -10.29
C LEU A 271 -7.06 -8.51 -11.56
N SER A 272 -7.87 -9.55 -11.44
CA SER A 272 -8.52 -10.25 -12.53
C SER A 272 -10.03 -10.00 -12.49
N SER A 273 -10.63 -9.83 -13.66
CA SER A 273 -12.08 -9.76 -13.84
C SER A 273 -12.50 -10.71 -14.97
N SER A 274 -13.29 -11.73 -14.62
CA SER A 274 -13.75 -12.77 -15.54
C SER A 274 -15.16 -13.23 -15.18
N GLU A 275 -15.96 -13.65 -16.16
CA GLU A 275 -17.33 -14.14 -15.90
C GLU A 275 -17.34 -15.48 -15.16
N PHE A 276 -16.27 -16.27 -15.31
CA PHE A 276 -16.07 -17.55 -14.62
C PHE A 276 -14.98 -17.45 -13.57
N ASN A 277 -15.04 -18.31 -12.55
CA ASN A 277 -14.02 -18.38 -11.49
C ASN A 277 -12.65 -18.78 -12.08
N PRO A 278 -11.64 -17.89 -12.04
CA PRO A 278 -10.36 -18.12 -12.68
C PRO A 278 -9.35 -18.85 -11.78
N SER A 279 -9.74 -19.27 -10.57
CA SER A 279 -8.81 -19.81 -9.57
C SER A 279 -7.99 -20.98 -10.10
N LYS A 280 -8.64 -21.94 -10.77
CA LYS A 280 -7.93 -23.10 -11.35
C LYS A 280 -6.89 -22.68 -12.38
N TYR A 281 -7.22 -21.72 -13.25
CA TYR A 281 -6.29 -21.20 -14.25
C TYR A 281 -5.02 -20.61 -13.61
N PHE A 282 -5.17 -19.79 -12.57
CA PHE A 282 -4.02 -19.19 -11.88
C PHE A 282 -3.21 -20.21 -11.08
N ILE A 283 -3.88 -21.14 -10.39
CA ILE A 283 -3.24 -22.22 -9.62
C ILE A 283 -2.43 -23.15 -10.55
N ASP A 284 -3.01 -23.56 -11.68
CA ASP A 284 -2.33 -24.41 -12.67
C ASP A 284 -1.10 -23.72 -13.28
N LYS A 285 -1.06 -22.38 -13.27
CA LYS A 285 0.11 -21.55 -13.64
C LYS A 285 1.07 -21.26 -12.47
N GLY A 286 0.85 -21.81 -11.28
CA GLY A 286 1.72 -21.69 -10.11
C GLY A 286 1.40 -20.52 -9.16
N PHE A 287 0.32 -19.78 -9.41
CA PHE A 287 -0.11 -18.65 -8.58
C PHE A 287 -1.18 -19.09 -7.57
N ASN A 288 -0.75 -19.71 -6.47
CA ASN A 288 -1.62 -20.39 -5.50
C ASN A 288 -2.38 -19.46 -4.53
N LYS A 289 -2.13 -18.16 -4.59
CA LYS A 289 -2.69 -17.16 -3.69
C LYS A 289 -3.71 -16.32 -4.45
N VAL A 290 -4.91 -16.89 -4.58
CA VAL A 290 -6.07 -16.29 -5.22
C VAL A 290 -7.09 -15.93 -4.15
N PHE A 291 -7.52 -14.67 -4.14
CA PHE A 291 -8.51 -14.14 -3.20
C PHE A 291 -9.69 -13.56 -3.97
N THR A 292 -10.88 -13.65 -3.40
CA THR A 292 -12.05 -12.90 -3.88
C THR A 292 -12.03 -11.48 -3.31
N PHE A 293 -12.90 -10.63 -3.83
CA PHE A 293 -13.18 -9.33 -3.22
C PHE A 293 -13.73 -9.44 -1.78
#